data_AF-A0AAE1GAW8-F1
#
_entry.id   AF-A0AAE1GAW8-F1
#
_cell.length_a   1.000
_cell.length_b   1.000
_cell.length_c   1.000
_cell.angle_alpha   90.00
_cell.angle_beta   90.00
_cell.angle_gamma   90.00
#
_symmetry.space_group_name_H-M   'P 1'
#
loop_
_entity.id
_entity.type
_entity.pdbx_description
1 polymer ?
#
loop_
_entity_poly.entity_id
_entity_poly.type
_entity_poly.pdbx_seq_one_letter_code
_entity_poly.pdbx_strand_id
1 'polypeptide(L)'
;MASYEYPAPIKKRKQATFTEDELEVMVTEVAERKQVIFPTFSETITRRLKDTAWGEVTAAVNRVSRAGRRSKQDVSKKFRYCRSSLKNKIAKHRNEVKKTGGGPVVKFLLKPSEEAMLNLGLLERESD
;
A
#
# COMPACT_ATOMS: atom_id res chain seq x y z
N MET A 1 39.40 -32.14 14.52
CA MET A 1 38.15 -31.82 13.80
C MET A 1 37.38 -30.81 14.63
N ALA A 2 37.43 -29.52 14.29
CA ALA A 2 36.60 -28.51 14.94
C ALA A 2 35.15 -28.74 14.50
N SER A 3 34.28 -29.02 15.46
CA SER A 3 32.84 -29.15 15.26
C SER A 3 32.29 -27.83 14.71
N TYR A 4 31.74 -27.86 13.50
CA TYR A 4 30.99 -26.73 12.94
C TYR A 4 29.73 -26.51 13.77
N GLU A 5 29.79 -25.55 14.67
CA GLU A 5 28.63 -25.05 15.39
C GLU A 5 27.75 -24.29 14.38
N TYR A 6 26.67 -24.92 13.91
CA TYR A 6 25.70 -24.25 13.05
C TYR A 6 24.98 -23.17 13.88
N PRO A 7 25.08 -21.86 13.53
CA PRO A 7 24.34 -20.84 14.26
C PRO A 7 22.85 -21.12 14.12
N ALA A 8 22.16 -21.24 15.27
CA ALA A 8 20.73 -21.50 15.31
C ALA A 8 19.96 -20.48 14.44
N PRO A 9 18.91 -20.91 13.71
CA PRO A 9 18.18 -20.03 12.81
C PRO A 9 17.59 -18.86 13.59
N ILE A 10 18.02 -17.64 13.23
CA ILE A 10 17.56 -16.38 13.83
C ILE A 10 16.05 -16.30 13.63
N LYS A 11 15.28 -16.52 14.71
CA LYS A 11 13.83 -16.39 14.71
C LYS A 11 13.48 -14.91 14.46
N LYS A 12 13.18 -14.57 13.20
CA LYS A 12 12.69 -13.25 12.82
C LYS A 12 11.42 -12.95 13.62
N ARG A 13 11.47 -11.97 14.53
CA ARG A 13 10.27 -11.48 15.22
C ARG A 13 9.27 -11.07 14.16
N LYS A 14 8.06 -11.65 14.19
CA LYS A 14 6.98 -11.25 13.30
C LYS A 14 6.71 -9.77 13.55
N GLN A 15 6.91 -8.93 12.52
CA GLN A 15 6.50 -7.54 12.60
C GLN A 15 4.99 -7.47 12.80
N ALA A 16 4.54 -6.54 13.65
CA ALA A 16 3.12 -6.32 13.88
C ALA A 16 2.40 -5.99 12.56
N THR A 17 1.18 -6.48 12.41
CA THR A 17 0.33 -6.16 11.26
C THR A 17 0.06 -4.66 11.22
N PHE A 18 -0.19 -4.12 10.03
CA PHE A 18 -0.70 -2.74 9.92
C PHE A 18 -2.18 -2.74 10.33
N THR A 19 -2.52 -1.84 11.22
CA THR A 19 -3.89 -1.52 11.66
C THR A 19 -4.62 -0.72 10.60
N GLU A 20 -5.94 -0.62 10.71
CA GLU A 20 -6.76 0.11 9.74
C GLU A 20 -6.46 1.61 9.74
N ASP A 21 -6.32 2.22 10.92
CA ASP A 21 -5.93 3.63 11.09
C ASP A 21 -4.58 3.94 10.41
N GLU A 22 -3.59 3.06 10.57
CA GLU A 22 -2.28 3.19 9.90
C GLU A 22 -2.41 3.14 8.38
N LEU A 23 -3.34 2.32 7.85
CA LEU A 23 -3.58 2.22 6.42
C LEU A 23 -4.31 3.44 5.87
N GLU A 24 -5.29 3.96 6.59
CA GLU A 24 -6.03 5.16 6.20
C GLU A 24 -5.10 6.37 6.11
N VAL A 25 -4.30 6.62 7.15
CA VAL A 25 -3.30 7.71 7.15
C VAL A 25 -2.28 7.52 6.03
N MET A 26 -1.78 6.29 5.84
CA MET A 26 -0.85 5.98 4.76
C MET A 26 -1.46 6.31 3.38
N VAL A 27 -2.74 6.02 3.17
CA VAL A 27 -3.44 6.27 1.90
C VAL A 27 -3.65 7.76 1.66
N THR A 28 -4.11 8.48 2.68
CA THR A 28 -4.33 9.93 2.61
C THR A 28 -3.03 10.67 2.30
N GLU A 29 -1.97 10.39 3.04
CA GLU A 29 -0.66 11.04 2.85
C GLU A 29 -0.02 10.72 1.50
N VAL A 30 -0.20 9.49 1.00
CA VAL A 30 0.29 9.12 -0.34
C VAL A 30 -0.53 9.79 -1.44
N ALA A 31 -1.83 10.04 -1.24
CA ALA A 31 -2.66 10.75 -2.19
C ALA A 31 -2.29 12.23 -2.29
N GLU A 32 -2.03 12.89 -1.15
CA GLU A 32 -1.53 14.28 -1.12
C GLU A 32 -0.21 14.42 -1.90
N ARG A 33 0.66 13.41 -1.79
CA ARG A 33 2.01 13.40 -2.41
C ARG A 33 2.07 12.60 -3.70
N LYS A 34 0.92 12.32 -4.33
CA LYS A 34 0.84 11.40 -5.47
C LYS A 34 1.73 11.80 -6.63
N GLN A 35 1.85 13.10 -6.93
CA GLN A 35 2.69 13.62 -8.02
C GLN A 35 4.18 13.29 -7.79
N VAL A 36 4.65 13.38 -6.55
CA VAL A 36 6.05 13.09 -6.22
C VAL A 36 6.31 11.59 -6.13
N ILE A 37 5.36 10.82 -5.58
CA ILE A 37 5.51 9.38 -5.38
C ILE A 37 5.33 8.62 -6.71
N PHE A 38 4.36 9.06 -7.52
CA PHE A 38 3.96 8.54 -8.82
C PHE A 38 3.99 9.69 -9.85
N PRO A 39 5.19 10.17 -10.23
CA PRO A 39 5.29 11.21 -11.24
C PRO A 39 4.74 10.75 -12.57
N THR A 40 4.03 11.65 -13.23
CA THR A 40 3.74 11.53 -14.65
C THR A 40 5.05 11.64 -15.43
N PHE A 41 5.11 11.02 -16.61
CA PHE A 41 6.33 10.89 -17.43
C PHE A 41 7.02 12.23 -17.80
N SER A 42 6.32 13.37 -17.62
CA SER A 42 6.82 14.72 -17.89
C SER A 42 7.54 15.39 -16.70
N GLU A 43 7.48 14.81 -15.50
CA GLU A 43 8.01 15.46 -14.28
C GLU A 43 9.45 15.04 -13.96
N THR A 44 10.34 16.01 -13.77
CA THR A 44 11.72 15.77 -13.33
C THR A 44 11.76 15.56 -11.81
N ILE A 45 11.29 14.40 -11.34
CA ILE A 45 11.34 14.04 -9.93
C ILE A 45 12.64 13.30 -9.61
N THR A 46 13.46 13.90 -8.75
CA THR A 46 14.70 13.27 -8.29
C THR A 46 14.42 12.16 -7.26
N ARG A 47 15.33 11.18 -7.19
CA ARG A 47 15.29 10.12 -6.15
C ARG A 47 15.19 10.71 -4.74
N ARG A 48 15.91 11.79 -4.47
CA ARG A 48 15.90 12.48 -3.18
C ARG A 48 14.51 13.00 -2.82
N LEU A 49 13.80 13.61 -3.78
CA LEU A 49 12.46 14.14 -3.55
C LEU A 49 11.46 13.01 -3.23
N LYS A 50 11.57 11.88 -3.95
CA LYS A 50 10.77 10.67 -3.65
C LYS A 50 11.11 10.09 -2.28
N ASP A 51 12.38 10.05 -1.90
CA ASP A 51 12.84 9.57 -0.59
C ASP A 51 12.36 10.45 0.57
N THR A 52 12.24 11.77 0.34
CA THR A 52 11.64 12.73 1.28
C THR A 52 10.14 12.52 1.41
N ALA A 53 9.41 12.43 0.29
CA ALA A 53 7.97 12.19 0.30
C ALA A 53 7.60 10.90 1.06
N TRP A 54 8.30 9.79 0.79
CA TRP A 54 8.11 8.56 1.57
C TRP A 54 8.52 8.70 3.03
N GLY A 55 9.49 9.57 3.35
CA GLY A 55 9.87 9.89 4.71
C GLY A 55 8.76 10.57 5.48
N GLU A 56 8.08 11.55 4.86
CA GLU A 56 6.94 12.25 5.45
C GLU A 56 5.75 11.31 5.67
N VAL A 57 5.40 10.50 4.67
CA VAL A 57 4.36 9.45 4.79
C VAL A 57 4.70 8.52 5.96
N THR A 58 5.95 8.08 6.06
CA THR A 58 6.40 7.19 7.14
C THR A 58 6.32 7.87 8.51
N ALA A 59 6.64 9.17 8.59
CA ALA A 59 6.52 9.94 9.81
C ALA A 59 5.06 10.07 10.25
N ALA A 60 4.13 10.32 9.33
CA ALA A 60 2.69 10.37 9.59
C ALA A 60 2.16 9.03 10.09
N VAL A 61 2.50 7.93 9.41
CA VAL A 61 2.13 6.57 9.84
C VAL A 61 2.71 6.26 11.22
N ASN A 62 3.98 6.61 11.47
CA ASN A 62 4.63 6.38 12.75
C ASN A 62 4.02 7.21 13.90
N ARG A 63 3.40 8.36 13.63
CA ARG A 63 2.66 9.15 14.64
C ARG A 63 1.42 8.43 15.14
N VAL A 64 0.74 7.69 14.26
CA VAL A 64 -0.49 6.95 14.58
C VAL A 64 -0.18 5.50 14.99
N SER A 65 1.01 5.00 14.67
CA SER A 65 1.42 3.64 14.99
C SER A 65 1.52 3.38 16.49
N ARG A 66 0.69 2.48 16.99
CA ARG A 66 0.76 1.95 18.36
C ARG A 66 1.71 0.76 18.49
N ALA A 67 2.15 0.18 17.36
CA ALA A 67 2.87 -1.08 17.30
C ALA A 67 4.40 -0.94 17.10
N GLY A 68 4.90 0.30 17.12
CA GLY A 68 6.33 0.62 17.01
C GLY A 68 6.71 1.34 15.70
N ARG A 69 7.96 1.81 15.61
CA ARG A 69 8.45 2.56 14.45
C ARG A 69 8.57 1.65 13.22
N ARG A 70 7.92 2.03 12.11
CA ARG A 70 8.04 1.39 10.79
C ARG A 70 9.15 2.06 9.98
N SER A 71 9.81 1.26 9.13
CA SER A 71 10.77 1.77 8.16
C SER A 71 10.06 2.26 6.89
N LYS A 72 10.70 3.19 6.16
CA LYS A 72 10.18 3.68 4.87
C LYS A 72 9.98 2.56 3.84
N GLN A 73 10.86 1.56 3.88
CA GLN A 73 10.79 0.39 3.00
C GLN A 73 9.56 -0.47 3.30
N ASP A 74 9.23 -0.66 4.58
CA ASP A 74 8.05 -1.44 4.98
C ASP A 74 6.75 -0.72 4.60
N VAL A 75 6.70 0.61 4.80
CA VAL A 75 5.52 1.44 4.44
C VAL A 75 5.29 1.42 2.93
N SER A 76 6.33 1.69 2.13
CA SER A 76 6.20 1.67 0.67
C SER A 76 5.84 0.28 0.12
N LYS A 77 6.42 -0.78 0.68
CA LYS A 77 6.07 -2.16 0.33
C LYS A 77 4.61 -2.48 0.69
N LYS A 78 4.16 -2.06 1.87
CA LYS A 78 2.78 -2.27 2.32
C LYS A 78 1.79 -1.54 1.43
N PHE A 79 2.07 -0.28 1.08
CA PHE A 79 1.25 0.49 0.16
C PHE A 79 1.11 -0.21 -1.20
N ARG A 80 2.22 -0.67 -1.80
CA ARG A 80 2.21 -1.41 -3.06
C ARG A 80 1.38 -2.69 -2.96
N TYR A 81 1.52 -3.44 -1.87
CA TYR A 81 0.72 -4.64 -1.64
C TYR A 81 -0.77 -4.33 -1.55
N CYS A 82 -1.16 -3.32 -0.77
CA CYS A 82 -2.56 -2.89 -0.64
C CYS A 82 -3.13 -2.44 -1.99
N ARG A 83 -2.39 -1.63 -2.74
CA ARG A 83 -2.76 -1.20 -4.10
C ARG A 83 -3.00 -2.39 -5.03
N SER A 84 -2.07 -3.34 -5.09
CA SER A 84 -2.21 -4.52 -5.96
C SER A 84 -3.34 -5.44 -5.51
N SER A 85 -3.52 -5.63 -4.21
CA SER A 85 -4.64 -6.41 -3.66
C SER A 85 -5.98 -5.79 -4.04
N LEU A 86 -6.10 -4.46 -3.95
CA LEU A 86 -7.28 -3.71 -4.37
C LEU A 86 -7.52 -3.82 -5.89
N LYS A 87 -6.49 -3.65 -6.73
CA LYS A 87 -6.59 -3.86 -8.18
C LYS A 87 -7.13 -5.25 -8.51
N ASN A 88 -6.62 -6.29 -7.86
CA ASN A 88 -7.07 -7.67 -8.07
C ASN A 88 -8.52 -7.88 -7.65
N LYS A 89 -8.94 -7.30 -6.51
CA LYS A 89 -10.34 -7.34 -6.05
C LYS A 89 -11.28 -6.66 -7.06
N ILE A 90 -10.92 -5.47 -7.54
CA ILE A 90 -11.71 -4.73 -8.55
C ILE A 90 -11.77 -5.51 -9.86
N ALA A 91 -10.66 -6.08 -10.32
CA ALA A 91 -10.61 -6.88 -11.54
C ALA A 91 -11.48 -8.14 -11.44
N LYS A 92 -11.44 -8.84 -10.29
CA LYS A 92 -12.30 -9.98 -10.01
C LYS A 92 -13.77 -9.58 -10.03
N HIS A 93 -14.13 -8.49 -9.36
CA HIS A 93 -15.49 -7.93 -9.40
C HIS A 93 -15.92 -7.59 -10.82
N ARG A 94 -15.09 -6.89 -11.61
CA ARG A 94 -15.41 -6.56 -13.01
C ARG A 94 -15.66 -7.81 -13.85
N ASN A 95 -14.89 -8.87 -13.63
CA ASN A 95 -15.06 -10.15 -14.33
C ASN A 95 -16.34 -10.88 -13.90
N GLU A 96 -16.70 -10.82 -12.61
CA GLU A 96 -17.96 -11.39 -12.12
C GLU A 96 -19.17 -10.64 -12.68
N VAL A 97 -19.16 -9.31 -12.65
CA VAL A 97 -20.21 -8.46 -13.25
C VAL A 97 -20.38 -8.74 -14.74
N LYS A 98 -19.27 -8.93 -15.49
CA LYS A 98 -19.32 -9.29 -16.91
C LYS A 98 -19.91 -10.68 -17.17
N LYS A 99 -19.79 -11.61 -16.21
CA LYS A 99 -20.32 -12.98 -16.35
C LYS A 99 -21.82 -13.06 -16.01
N THR A 100 -22.32 -12.14 -15.20
CA THR A 100 -23.74 -12.07 -14.86
C THR A 100 -24.51 -11.24 -15.88
N GLY A 101 -25.34 -11.89 -16.70
CA GLY A 101 -26.26 -11.22 -17.61
C GLY A 101 -27.44 -10.57 -16.87
N GLY A 102 -27.22 -9.40 -16.25
CA GLY A 102 -28.29 -8.55 -15.70
C GLY A 102 -28.64 -8.75 -14.21
N GLY A 103 -27.79 -9.41 -13.42
CA GLY A 103 -27.98 -9.54 -11.97
C GLY A 103 -27.38 -8.37 -11.16
N PRO A 104 -27.90 -8.04 -9.97
CA PRO A 104 -27.43 -6.93 -9.16
C PRO A 104 -25.96 -7.11 -8.76
N VAL A 105 -25.20 -6.03 -8.93
CA VAL A 105 -23.78 -5.91 -8.64
C VAL A 105 -23.52 -6.29 -7.17
N VAL A 106 -22.70 -7.32 -6.94
CA VAL A 106 -22.28 -7.72 -5.60
C VAL A 106 -21.45 -6.58 -5.01
N LYS A 107 -22.03 -5.84 -4.06
CA LYS A 107 -21.30 -4.84 -3.27
C LYS A 107 -20.27 -5.57 -2.42
N PHE A 108 -19.02 -5.58 -2.87
CA PHE A 108 -17.91 -6.06 -2.07
C PHE A 108 -17.73 -5.16 -0.85
N LEU A 109 -17.59 -5.78 0.33
CA LEU A 109 -17.13 -5.12 1.55
C LEU A 109 -15.66 -4.71 1.36
N LEU A 110 -15.46 -3.55 0.72
CA LEU A 110 -14.19 -2.86 0.71
C LEU A 110 -13.92 -2.35 2.12
N LYS A 111 -12.67 -2.49 2.55
CA LYS A 111 -12.25 -1.86 3.81
C LYS A 111 -12.26 -0.33 3.64
N PRO A 112 -12.51 0.47 4.68
CA PRO A 112 -12.40 1.92 4.64
C PRO A 112 -11.11 2.42 3.94
N SER A 113 -9.97 1.80 4.26
CA SER A 113 -8.69 2.11 3.60
C SER A 113 -8.64 1.80 2.09
N GLU A 114 -9.38 0.80 1.63
CA GLU A 114 -9.48 0.42 0.21
C GLU A 114 -10.44 1.35 -0.56
N GLU A 115 -11.53 1.74 0.08
CA GLU A 115 -12.47 2.73 -0.45
C GLU A 115 -11.80 4.10 -0.59
N ALA A 116 -11.01 4.52 0.42
CA ALA A 116 -10.21 5.73 0.35
C ALA A 116 -9.21 5.69 -0.83
N MET A 117 -8.53 4.57 -1.07
CA MET A 117 -7.63 4.41 -2.23
C MET A 117 -8.35 4.56 -3.56
N LEU A 118 -9.59 4.08 -3.65
CA LEU A 118 -10.42 4.16 -4.86
C LEU A 118 -10.91 5.60 -5.07
N ASN A 119 -11.41 6.25 -4.02
CA ASN A 119 -11.93 7.62 -4.07
C ASN A 119 -10.83 8.64 -4.42
N LEU A 120 -9.61 8.44 -3.91
CA LEU A 120 -8.47 9.32 -4.16
C LEU A 120 -7.87 9.18 -5.57
N GLY A 121 -8.46 8.33 -6.42
CA GLY A 121 -8.01 8.16 -7.80
C GLY A 121 -6.58 7.63 -7.91
N LEU A 122 -6.01 7.11 -6.82
CA LEU A 122 -4.65 6.56 -6.83
C LEU A 122 -4.55 5.44 -7.86
N LEU A 123 -5.63 4.72 -8.09
CA LEU A 123 -5.77 3.70 -9.13
C LEU A 123 -6.09 4.36 -10.48
N GLU A 124 -5.23 5.27 -10.95
CA GLU A 124 -5.40 5.86 -12.29
C GLU A 124 -5.63 4.74 -13.29
N ARG A 125 -6.77 4.84 -13.99
CA ARG A 125 -7.07 4.01 -15.14
C ARG A 125 -5.96 4.31 -16.14
N GLU A 126 -5.19 3.31 -16.50
CA GLU A 126 -4.62 3.29 -17.84
C GLU A 126 -5.81 3.11 -18.80
N SER A 127 -6.43 4.24 -19.13
CA SER A 127 -6.90 4.54 -20.48
C SER A 127 -5.69 5.26 -21.09
N ASP A 128 -5.00 4.73 -22.09
CA ASP A 128 -5.44 4.06 -23.31
C ASP A 128 -4.45 2.94 -23.68
#